data_AF-K3W875-F1
#
_entry.id   AF-K3W875-F1
#
_cell.length_a   1.000
_cell.length_b   1.000
_cell.length_c   1.000
_cell.angle_alpha   90.00
_cell.angle_beta   90.00
_cell.angle_gamma   90.00
#
_symmetry.space_group_name_H-M   'P 1'
#
loop_
_entity.id
_entity.type
_entity.pdbx_description
1 polymer ?
#
loop_
_entity_poly.entity_id
_entity_poly.type
_entity_poly.pdbx_seq_one_letter_code
_entity_poly.pdbx_strand_id
1 'polypeptide(L)'
;MSFFFQKPENALKRAKELMSIPNVDAGVLKRTKRSALEILHDALIAKKNRTWQPTHEELMILYLDICMELQLGRIAKDGLHQYRNLSIQHNPASLETVITHFVSQTEQKLAQAKRESNDLIILAAAKVDLEAAQTPEAVMLSTTTFEGSSDRTDREVVVPWLRFTWETYRTVLDILKNNTKLEGLYKSIALKAFDFCVEYTRKIEFRRLCEILRNHLGSLQKHSAAPTSQST
;
A
#
# COMPACT_ATOMS: atom_id res chain seq x y z
N MET A 1 -22.40 -4.50 -14.71
CA MET A 1 -23.68 -4.56 -13.96
C MET A 1 -23.34 -4.33 -12.51
N SER A 2 -23.82 -3.24 -11.91
CA SER A 2 -23.60 -2.93 -10.50
C SER A 2 -24.38 -3.93 -9.64
N PHE A 3 -23.65 -4.80 -8.93
CA PHE A 3 -24.25 -5.71 -7.96
C PHE A 3 -24.58 -4.90 -6.70
N PHE A 4 -25.83 -4.46 -6.58
CA PHE A 4 -26.28 -3.72 -5.41
C PHE A 4 -26.37 -4.66 -4.19
N PHE A 5 -25.28 -4.81 -3.45
CA PHE A 5 -25.29 -5.54 -2.19
C PHE A 5 -25.95 -4.68 -1.11
N GLN A 6 -27.06 -5.16 -0.55
CA GLN A 6 -27.76 -4.47 0.54
C GLN A 6 -27.02 -4.57 1.89
N LYS A 7 -26.12 -5.55 2.06
CA LYS A 7 -25.38 -5.80 3.31
C LYS A 7 -23.88 -6.00 3.02
N PRO A 8 -22.98 -5.43 3.83
CA PRO A 8 -21.53 -5.57 3.66
C PRO A 8 -21.06 -7.02 3.81
N GLU A 9 -21.74 -7.82 4.63
CA GLU A 9 -21.51 -9.26 4.80
C GLU A 9 -21.59 -10.04 3.49
N ASN A 10 -22.59 -9.73 2.66
CA ASN A 10 -22.80 -10.44 1.39
C ASN A 10 -21.71 -10.09 0.38
N ALA A 11 -21.29 -8.81 0.34
CA ALA A 11 -20.18 -8.37 -0.50
C ALA A 11 -18.87 -9.04 -0.07
N LEU A 12 -18.61 -9.11 1.24
CA LEU A 12 -17.44 -9.78 1.80
C LEU A 12 -17.42 -11.28 1.47
N LYS A 13 -18.54 -11.98 1.67
CA LYS A 13 -18.66 -13.39 1.32
C LYS A 13 -18.41 -13.61 -0.17
N ARG A 14 -19.01 -12.77 -1.03
CA ARG A 14 -18.84 -12.89 -2.48
C ARG A 14 -17.39 -12.64 -2.92
N ALA A 15 -16.72 -11.66 -2.33
CA ALA A 15 -15.31 -11.40 -2.60
C ALA A 15 -14.43 -12.58 -2.17
N LYS A 16 -14.66 -13.16 -0.98
CA LYS A 16 -13.95 -14.35 -0.50
C LYS A 16 -14.18 -15.55 -1.44
N GLU A 17 -15.40 -15.76 -1.91
CA GLU A 17 -15.71 -16.79 -2.91
C GLU A 17 -14.90 -16.58 -4.20
N LEU A 18 -14.88 -15.36 -4.76
CA LEU A 18 -14.12 -15.03 -5.96
C LEU A 18 -12.61 -15.24 -5.79
N MET A 19 -12.08 -15.03 -4.59
CA MET A 19 -10.67 -15.28 -4.25
C MET A 19 -10.36 -16.76 -4.07
N SER A 20 -11.34 -17.59 -3.68
CA SER A 20 -11.19 -19.03 -3.46
C SER A 20 -11.28 -19.88 -4.74
N ILE A 21 -11.65 -19.27 -5.88
CA ILE A 21 -11.75 -20.00 -7.15
C ILE A 21 -10.35 -20.53 -7.53
N PRO A 22 -10.17 -21.84 -7.72
CA PRO A 22 -8.88 -22.41 -8.11
C PRO A 22 -8.43 -21.82 -9.46
N ASN A 23 -7.25 -21.21 -9.48
CA ASN A 23 -6.75 -20.47 -10.64
C ASN A 23 -6.03 -21.40 -11.62
N VAL A 24 -6.51 -21.45 -12.86
CA VAL A 24 -5.80 -22.12 -13.96
C VAL A 24 -4.95 -21.12 -14.77
N ASP A 25 -5.31 -19.82 -14.79
CA ASP A 25 -4.62 -18.78 -15.59
C ASP A 25 -4.38 -17.44 -14.84
N ALA A 26 -3.20 -16.84 -15.01
CA ALA A 26 -2.82 -15.56 -14.39
C ALA A 26 -3.71 -14.37 -14.81
N GLY A 27 -4.17 -14.35 -16.07
CA GLY A 27 -5.06 -13.30 -16.58
C GLY A 27 -6.50 -13.39 -16.04
N VAL A 28 -6.94 -14.60 -15.67
CA VAL A 28 -8.24 -14.80 -15.00
C VAL A 28 -8.15 -14.35 -13.56
N LEU A 29 -7.08 -14.73 -12.85
CA LEU A 29 -6.82 -14.32 -11.47
C LEU A 29 -6.80 -12.78 -11.30
N LYS A 30 -6.16 -12.06 -12.23
CA LYS A 30 -6.15 -10.59 -12.17
C LYS A 30 -7.55 -9.99 -12.33
N ARG A 31 -8.40 -10.59 -13.18
CA ARG A 31 -9.78 -10.14 -13.40
C ARG A 31 -10.69 -10.48 -12.22
N THR A 32 -10.56 -11.67 -11.64
CA THR A 32 -11.33 -12.06 -10.45
C THR A 32 -11.00 -11.17 -9.27
N LYS A 33 -9.71 -10.88 -9.02
CA LYS A 33 -9.26 -9.92 -8.00
C LYS A 33 -9.85 -8.53 -8.22
N ARG A 34 -9.84 -8.01 -9.47
CA ARG A 34 -10.47 -6.72 -9.79
C ARG A 34 -11.97 -6.72 -9.55
N SER A 35 -12.68 -7.78 -9.95
CA SER A 35 -14.12 -7.90 -9.72
C SER A 35 -14.45 -7.99 -8.23
N ALA A 36 -13.66 -8.73 -7.44
CA ALA A 36 -13.79 -8.76 -5.99
C ALA A 36 -13.55 -7.36 -5.38
N LEU A 37 -12.54 -6.63 -5.86
CA LEU A 37 -12.26 -5.27 -5.42
C LEU A 37 -13.41 -4.29 -5.69
N GLU A 38 -14.02 -4.36 -6.88
CA GLU A 38 -15.19 -3.54 -7.24
C GLU A 38 -16.37 -3.82 -6.30
N ILE A 39 -16.66 -5.09 -6.02
CA ILE A 39 -17.72 -5.50 -5.10
C ILE A 39 -17.49 -4.94 -3.68
N LEU A 40 -16.26 -5.03 -3.19
CA LEU A 40 -15.89 -4.50 -1.88
C LEU A 40 -15.96 -2.96 -1.86
N HIS A 41 -15.52 -2.30 -2.94
CA HIS A 41 -15.57 -0.85 -3.07
C HIS A 41 -17.02 -0.34 -3.04
N ASP A 42 -17.90 -0.94 -3.83
CA ASP A 42 -19.32 -0.57 -3.89
C ASP A 42 -20.00 -0.71 -2.53
N ALA A 43 -19.66 -1.75 -1.78
CA ALA A 43 -20.17 -1.97 -0.43
C ALA A 43 -19.64 -0.95 0.60
N LEU A 44 -18.38 -0.48 0.44
CA LEU A 44 -17.74 0.53 1.28
C LEU A 44 -18.35 1.93 1.08
N ILE A 45 -18.70 2.30 -0.16
CA ILE A 45 -19.27 3.63 -0.48
C ILE A 45 -20.79 3.68 -0.37
N ALA A 46 -21.46 2.54 -0.22
CA ALA A 46 -22.91 2.46 -0.22
C ALA A 46 -23.52 3.38 0.84
N LYS A 47 -24.44 4.27 0.43
CA LYS A 47 -25.09 5.24 1.35
C LYS A 47 -25.83 4.57 2.52
N LYS A 48 -26.26 3.31 2.34
CA LYS A 48 -26.95 2.52 3.38
C LYS A 48 -25.99 1.93 4.42
N ASN A 49 -24.69 1.89 4.15
CA ASN A 49 -23.64 1.31 5.00
C ASN A 49 -22.77 2.39 5.65
N ARG A 50 -23.39 3.47 6.15
CA ARG A 50 -22.68 4.60 6.77
C ARG A 50 -22.35 4.41 8.25
N THR A 51 -22.84 3.34 8.86
CA THR A 51 -22.54 2.98 10.25
C THR A 51 -21.54 1.85 10.26
N TRP A 52 -20.44 2.03 10.99
CA TRP A 52 -19.40 1.01 11.10
C TRP A 52 -19.95 -0.26 11.74
N GLN A 53 -19.48 -1.41 11.25
CA GLN A 53 -19.75 -2.75 11.79
C GLN A 53 -18.45 -3.56 11.71
N PRO A 54 -18.23 -4.60 12.55
CA PRO A 54 -17.02 -5.42 12.52
C PRO A 54 -16.69 -6.01 11.14
N THR A 55 -17.72 -6.33 10.35
CA THR A 55 -17.61 -6.82 8.98
C THR A 55 -16.92 -5.83 8.03
N HIS A 56 -16.96 -4.53 8.32
CA HIS A 56 -16.24 -3.52 7.55
C HIS A 56 -14.73 -3.58 7.79
N GLU A 57 -14.27 -3.99 8.97
CA GLU A 57 -12.84 -4.22 9.23
C GLU A 57 -12.30 -5.35 8.37
N GLU A 58 -12.95 -6.52 8.40
CA GLU A 58 -12.59 -7.66 7.54
C GLU A 58 -12.66 -7.31 6.05
N LEU A 59 -13.69 -6.56 5.65
CA LEU A 59 -13.84 -6.07 4.28
C LEU A 59 -12.67 -5.18 3.88
N MET A 60 -12.27 -4.26 4.75
CA MET A 60 -11.18 -3.33 4.45
C MET A 60 -9.82 -4.02 4.42
N ILE A 61 -9.58 -5.01 5.29
CA ILE A 61 -8.38 -5.85 5.27
C ILE A 61 -8.27 -6.55 3.92
N LEU A 62 -9.31 -7.27 3.49
CA LEU A 62 -9.32 -7.98 2.21
C LEU A 62 -9.18 -7.01 1.02
N TYR A 63 -9.85 -5.85 1.09
CA TYR A 63 -9.74 -4.80 0.09
C TYR A 63 -8.30 -4.34 -0.11
N LEU A 64 -7.57 -4.09 0.98
CA LEU A 64 -6.18 -3.64 0.94
C LEU A 64 -5.22 -4.73 0.46
N ASP A 65 -5.46 -5.98 0.85
CA ASP A 65 -4.67 -7.11 0.35
C ASP A 65 -4.78 -7.23 -1.16
N ILE A 66 -6.00 -7.16 -1.71
CA ILE A 66 -6.21 -7.19 -3.16
C ILE A 66 -5.55 -5.98 -3.84
N CYS A 67 -5.69 -4.78 -3.27
CA CYS A 67 -5.02 -3.59 -3.79
C CYS A 67 -3.50 -3.73 -3.80
N MET A 68 -2.92 -4.35 -2.78
CA MET A 68 -1.48 -4.58 -2.67
C MET A 68 -0.98 -5.58 -3.69
N GLU A 69 -1.65 -6.72 -3.82
CA GLU A 69 -1.30 -7.76 -4.79
C GLU A 69 -1.39 -7.26 -6.24
N LEU A 70 -2.31 -6.34 -6.52
CA LEU A 70 -2.46 -5.71 -7.83
C LEU A 70 -1.67 -4.40 -7.98
N GLN A 71 -0.95 -3.97 -6.93
CA GLN A 71 -0.22 -2.70 -6.84
C GLN A 71 -1.05 -1.45 -7.19
N LEU A 72 -2.33 -1.44 -6.78
CA LEU A 72 -3.30 -0.37 -7.04
C LEU A 72 -3.28 0.70 -5.93
N GLY A 73 -2.15 1.39 -5.76
CA GLY A 73 -1.94 2.33 -4.66
C GLY A 73 -2.94 3.50 -4.61
N ARG A 74 -3.38 4.01 -5.76
CA ARG A 74 -4.41 5.07 -5.82
C ARG A 74 -5.76 4.60 -5.25
N ILE A 75 -6.16 3.38 -5.60
CA ILE A 75 -7.43 2.80 -5.15
C ILE A 75 -7.36 2.49 -3.65
N ALA A 76 -6.22 1.98 -3.17
CA ALA A 76 -6.00 1.76 -1.74
C ALA A 76 -6.13 3.07 -0.94
N LYS A 77 -5.53 4.16 -1.44
CA LYS A 77 -5.63 5.48 -0.83
C LYS A 77 -7.08 5.96 -0.74
N ASP A 78 -7.81 5.92 -1.85
CA ASP A 78 -9.19 6.40 -1.89
C ASP A 78 -10.09 5.57 -0.97
N GLY A 79 -9.93 4.24 -0.97
CA GLY A 79 -10.63 3.35 -0.04
C GLY A 79 -10.30 3.63 1.42
N LEU A 80 -9.04 3.88 1.76
CA LEU A 80 -8.65 4.23 3.13
C LEU A 80 -9.25 5.56 3.60
N HIS A 81 -9.34 6.58 2.74
CA HIS A 81 -10.02 7.82 3.10
C HIS A 81 -11.51 7.61 3.37
N GLN A 82 -12.17 6.76 2.57
CA GLN A 82 -13.57 6.39 2.80
C GLN A 82 -13.73 5.62 4.12
N TYR A 83 -12.88 4.64 4.36
CA TYR A 83 -12.90 3.83 5.58
C TYR A 83 -12.60 4.64 6.84
N ARG A 84 -11.65 5.58 6.77
CA ARG A 84 -11.38 6.55 7.83
C ARG A 84 -12.66 7.30 8.21
N ASN A 85 -13.38 7.84 7.23
CA ASN A 85 -14.61 8.61 7.51
C ASN A 85 -15.71 7.73 8.12
N LEU A 86 -15.78 6.45 7.75
CA LEU A 86 -16.71 5.47 8.34
C LEU A 86 -16.37 5.12 9.80
N SER A 87 -15.09 4.86 10.08
CA SER A 87 -14.61 4.32 11.36
C SER A 87 -14.31 5.39 12.41
N ILE A 88 -13.92 6.62 12.03
CA ILE A 88 -13.37 7.61 12.96
C ILE A 88 -14.32 8.01 14.10
N GLN A 89 -15.63 8.04 13.85
CA GLN A 89 -16.62 8.37 14.88
C GLN A 89 -17.04 7.17 15.74
N HIS A 90 -17.02 5.97 15.18
CA HIS A 90 -17.59 4.78 15.83
C HIS A 90 -16.53 3.90 16.49
N ASN A 91 -15.44 3.60 15.78
CA ASN A 91 -14.38 2.73 16.25
C ASN A 91 -13.01 3.12 15.64
N PRO A 92 -12.29 4.08 16.25
CA PRO A 92 -10.96 4.48 15.78
C PRO A 92 -9.90 3.38 15.96
N ALA A 93 -10.09 2.42 16.87
CA ALA A 93 -9.17 1.29 17.04
C ALA A 93 -9.18 0.35 15.83
N SER A 94 -10.34 0.19 15.19
CA SER A 94 -10.45 -0.57 13.94
C SER A 94 -9.59 0.02 12.82
N LEU A 95 -9.53 1.36 12.73
CA LEU A 95 -8.65 2.04 11.77
C LEU A 95 -7.17 1.76 12.05
N GLU A 96 -6.77 1.70 13.32
CA GLU A 96 -5.41 1.33 13.73
C GLU A 96 -5.05 -0.10 13.32
N THR A 97 -5.95 -1.07 13.55
CA THR A 97 -5.76 -2.47 13.12
C THR A 97 -5.54 -2.56 11.60
N VAL A 98 -6.43 -1.93 10.81
CA VAL A 98 -6.37 -1.94 9.34
C VAL A 98 -5.07 -1.30 8.83
N ILE A 99 -4.68 -0.15 9.39
CA ILE A 99 -3.45 0.55 8.99
C ILE A 99 -2.22 -0.28 9.34
N THR A 100 -2.17 -0.83 10.55
CA THR A 100 -1.03 -1.64 11.02
C THR A 100 -0.86 -2.87 10.14
N HIS A 101 -1.96 -3.55 9.81
CA HIS A 101 -1.97 -4.66 8.86
C HIS A 101 -1.42 -4.23 7.49
N PHE A 102 -1.95 -3.15 6.91
CA PHE A 102 -1.56 -2.70 5.58
C PHE A 102 -0.07 -2.31 5.48
N VAL A 103 0.45 -1.60 6.48
CA VAL A 103 1.87 -1.24 6.54
C VAL A 103 2.73 -2.49 6.69
N SER A 104 2.40 -3.38 7.63
CA SER A 104 3.15 -4.63 7.87
C SER A 104 3.20 -5.51 6.62
N GLN A 105 2.06 -5.72 5.95
CA GLN A 105 1.97 -6.52 4.73
C GLN A 105 2.79 -5.89 3.59
N THR A 106 2.79 -4.55 3.49
CA THR A 106 3.57 -3.84 2.48
C THR A 106 5.07 -3.98 2.72
N GLU A 107 5.53 -3.81 3.98
CA GLU A 107 6.92 -4.04 4.39
C GLU A 107 7.36 -5.48 4.10
N GLN A 108 6.51 -6.47 4.39
CA GLN A 108 6.78 -7.88 4.10
C GLN A 108 6.92 -8.14 2.59
N LYS A 109 6.05 -7.57 1.76
CA LYS A 109 6.14 -7.70 0.30
C LYS A 109 7.38 -7.05 -0.27
N LEU A 110 7.79 -5.89 0.25
CA LEU A 110 9.04 -5.27 -0.14
C LEU A 110 10.25 -6.14 0.23
N ALA A 111 10.27 -6.69 1.45
CA ALA A 111 11.33 -7.60 1.88
C ALA A 111 11.37 -8.88 1.01
N GLN A 112 10.21 -9.43 0.65
CA GLN A 112 10.10 -10.56 -0.27
C GLN A 112 10.67 -10.22 -1.66
N ALA A 113 10.27 -9.08 -2.22
CA ALA A 113 10.77 -8.64 -3.52
C ALA A 113 12.29 -8.41 -3.53
N LYS A 114 12.85 -7.92 -2.41
CA LYS A 114 14.31 -7.77 -2.30
C LYS A 114 15.03 -9.10 -2.25
N ARG A 115 14.49 -10.09 -1.53
CA ARG A 115 15.03 -11.47 -1.52
C ARG A 115 14.98 -12.09 -2.91
N GLU A 116 13.84 -11.99 -3.59
CA GLU A 116 13.67 -12.48 -4.95
C GLU A 116 14.66 -11.84 -5.93
N SER A 117 14.86 -10.53 -5.85
CA SER A 117 15.88 -9.85 -6.67
C SER A 117 17.29 -10.38 -6.41
N ASN A 118 17.66 -10.55 -5.13
CA ASN A 118 18.97 -11.10 -4.77
C ASN A 118 19.16 -12.54 -5.30
N ASP A 119 18.14 -13.39 -5.19
CA ASP A 119 18.17 -14.77 -5.69
C ASP A 119 18.33 -14.81 -7.22
N LEU A 120 17.62 -13.94 -7.94
CA LEU A 120 17.75 -13.79 -9.40
C LEU A 120 19.15 -13.31 -9.79
N ILE A 121 19.74 -12.38 -9.03
CA ILE A 121 21.11 -11.90 -9.27
C ILE A 121 22.13 -13.02 -9.06
N ILE A 122 21.99 -13.82 -7.99
CA ILE A 122 22.87 -14.96 -7.70
C ILE A 122 22.76 -16.03 -8.80
N LEU A 123 21.53 -16.38 -9.21
CA LEU A 123 21.30 -17.33 -10.31
C LEU A 123 21.89 -16.83 -11.63
N ALA A 124 21.74 -15.55 -11.94
CA ALA A 124 22.34 -14.94 -13.12
C ALA A 124 23.87 -14.99 -13.08
N ALA A 125 24.48 -14.70 -11.92
CA ALA A 125 25.93 -14.77 -11.74
C ALA A 125 26.46 -16.21 -11.89
N ALA A 126 25.78 -17.20 -11.30
CA ALA A 126 26.12 -18.62 -11.45
C ALA A 126 25.98 -19.09 -12.91
N LYS A 127 24.99 -18.59 -13.64
CA LYS A 127 24.79 -18.92 -15.05
C LYS A 127 25.86 -18.31 -15.95
N VAL A 128 26.30 -17.08 -15.66
CA VAL A 128 27.39 -16.42 -16.39
C VAL A 128 28.73 -17.13 -16.16
N ASP A 129 28.97 -17.71 -14.98
CA ASP A 129 30.18 -18.50 -14.69
C ASP A 129 30.20 -19.84 -15.46
N LEU A 130 29.05 -20.47 -15.68
CA LEU A 130 28.93 -21.65 -16.56
C LEU A 130 28.91 -21.29 -18.07
N GLU A 131 28.35 -20.14 -18.45
CA GLU A 131 28.26 -19.64 -19.82
C GLU A 131 29.40 -18.65 -20.12
N ALA A 132 30.66 -19.12 -20.09
CA ALA A 132 31.85 -18.35 -20.50
C ALA A 132 31.85 -17.88 -21.99
N ALA A 133 30.69 -17.90 -22.66
CA ALA A 133 30.45 -17.28 -23.95
C ALA A 133 29.69 -15.97 -23.73
N GLN A 134 30.43 -14.85 -23.69
CA GLN A 134 29.87 -13.50 -23.74
C GLN A 134 28.92 -13.40 -24.95
N THR A 135 27.62 -13.37 -24.71
CA THR A 135 26.65 -13.18 -25.79
C THR A 135 26.83 -11.76 -26.36
N PRO A 136 26.78 -11.57 -27.69
CA PRO A 136 27.00 -10.26 -28.32
C PRO A 136 26.07 -9.17 -27.78
N GLU A 137 24.85 -9.57 -27.39
CA GLU A 137 23.85 -8.68 -26.78
C GLU A 137 24.29 -8.17 -25.40
N ALA A 138 24.87 -9.02 -24.55
CA ALA A 138 25.38 -8.61 -23.24
C ALA A 138 26.59 -7.67 -23.36
N VAL A 139 27.51 -7.94 -24.30
CA VAL A 139 28.65 -7.07 -24.58
C VAL A 139 28.20 -5.70 -25.08
N MET A 140 27.23 -5.67 -26.00
CA MET A 140 26.68 -4.43 -26.56
C MET A 140 25.93 -3.59 -25.50
N LEU A 141 25.18 -4.24 -24.60
CA LEU A 141 24.52 -3.57 -23.48
C LEU A 141 25.54 -3.02 -22.47
N SER A 142 26.59 -3.79 -22.15
CA SER A 142 27.65 -3.34 -21.22
C SER A 142 28.48 -2.15 -21.73
N THR A 143 28.54 -1.95 -23.05
CA THR A 143 29.26 -0.82 -23.67
C THR A 143 28.40 0.43 -23.82
N THR A 144 27.06 0.30 -23.81
CA THR A 144 26.12 1.41 -24.04
C THR A 144 25.42 1.88 -22.77
N THR A 145 25.35 1.05 -21.73
CA THR A 145 24.83 1.40 -20.41
C THR A 145 25.88 1.17 -19.33
N PHE A 146 26.10 2.17 -18.47
CA PHE A 146 27.00 2.05 -17.30
C PHE A 146 26.39 1.19 -16.16
N GLU A 147 25.17 0.67 -16.36
CA GLU A 147 24.40 -0.06 -15.35
C GLU A 147 24.62 -1.57 -15.49
N GLY A 148 24.92 -2.25 -14.38
CA GLY A 148 25.13 -3.70 -14.34
C GLY A 148 23.82 -4.50 -14.45
N SER A 149 23.91 -5.80 -14.75
CA SER A 149 22.75 -6.70 -14.81
C SER A 149 21.94 -6.72 -13.50
N SER A 150 22.62 -6.56 -12.36
CA SER A 150 22.01 -6.46 -11.02
C SER A 150 21.13 -5.21 -10.85
N ASP A 151 21.54 -4.07 -11.41
CA ASP A 151 20.77 -2.82 -11.34
C ASP A 151 19.48 -2.91 -12.15
N ARG A 152 19.47 -3.69 -13.24
CA ARG A 152 18.28 -3.93 -14.06
C ARG A 152 17.25 -4.79 -13.32
N THR A 153 17.69 -5.88 -12.69
CA THR A 153 16.81 -6.75 -11.89
C THR A 153 16.20 -6.00 -10.69
N ASP A 154 17.02 -5.21 -9.97
CA ASP A 154 16.52 -4.38 -8.87
C ASP A 154 15.50 -3.33 -9.35
N ARG A 155 15.70 -2.75 -10.54
CA ARG A 155 14.75 -1.80 -11.14
C ARG A 155 13.42 -2.43 -11.53
N GLU A 156 13.42 -3.66 -12.01
CA GLU A 156 12.21 -4.35 -12.44
C GLU A 156 11.41 -4.91 -11.27
N VAL A 157 12.10 -5.50 -10.28
CA VAL A 157 11.44 -6.22 -9.19
C VAL A 157 11.26 -5.33 -7.96
N VAL A 158 12.31 -4.64 -7.51
CA VAL A 158 12.33 -3.98 -6.18
C VAL A 158 11.79 -2.54 -6.24
N VAL A 159 12.17 -1.77 -7.26
CA VAL A 159 11.78 -0.35 -7.37
C VAL A 159 10.27 -0.11 -7.35
N PRO A 160 9.41 -0.93 -8.01
CA PRO A 160 7.96 -0.79 -7.89
C PRO A 160 7.47 -0.92 -6.46
N TRP A 161 8.01 -1.87 -5.68
CA TRP A 161 7.66 -2.06 -4.28
C TRP A 161 8.20 -0.96 -3.38
N LEU A 162 9.38 -0.42 -3.65
CA LEU A 162 9.89 0.77 -2.95
C LEU A 162 8.96 1.97 -3.13
N ARG A 163 8.55 2.25 -4.37
CA ARG A 163 7.62 3.34 -4.69
C ARG A 163 6.26 3.11 -4.02
N PHE A 164 5.73 1.89 -4.08
CA PHE A 164 4.47 1.55 -3.45
C PHE A 164 4.52 1.74 -1.93
N THR A 165 5.59 1.24 -1.28
CA THR A 165 5.80 1.36 0.17
C THR A 165 5.90 2.81 0.62
N TRP A 166 6.65 3.64 -0.12
CA TRP A 166 6.72 5.07 0.13
C TRP A 166 5.35 5.76 0.04
N GLU A 167 4.58 5.50 -1.01
CA GLU A 167 3.23 6.07 -1.16
C GLU A 167 2.25 5.54 -0.10
N THR A 168 2.43 4.30 0.38
CA THR A 168 1.70 3.76 1.53
C THR A 168 2.00 4.57 2.79
N TYR A 169 3.27 4.80 3.15
CA TYR A 169 3.63 5.63 4.29
C TYR A 169 3.03 7.03 4.20
N ARG A 170 3.17 7.68 3.04
CA ARG A 170 2.61 9.01 2.81
C ARG A 170 1.10 9.04 3.00
N THR A 171 0.39 8.07 2.44
CA THR A 171 -1.07 7.96 2.52
C THR A 171 -1.51 7.76 3.96
N VAL A 172 -0.86 6.86 4.69
CA VAL A 172 -1.18 6.57 6.09
C VAL A 172 -0.93 7.78 7.00
N LEU A 173 0.20 8.48 6.82
CA LEU A 173 0.48 9.71 7.56
C LEU A 173 -0.58 10.79 7.28
N ASP A 174 -1.06 10.90 6.03
CA ASP A 174 -2.12 11.85 5.66
C ASP A 174 -3.48 11.51 6.31
N ILE A 175 -3.80 10.21 6.45
CA ILE A 175 -5.02 9.72 7.11
C ILE A 175 -5.02 10.02 8.61
N LEU A 176 -3.85 9.87 9.25
CA LEU A 176 -3.69 9.94 10.70
C LEU A 176 -3.47 11.36 11.25
N LYS A 177 -2.99 12.31 10.42
CA LYS A 177 -2.47 13.63 10.84
C LYS A 177 -3.35 14.49 11.77
N ASN A 178 -4.66 14.29 11.81
CA ASN A 178 -5.61 15.12 12.58
C ASN A 178 -6.35 14.33 13.67
N ASN A 179 -5.98 13.07 13.95
CA ASN A 179 -6.66 12.24 14.93
C ASN A 179 -5.82 12.10 16.22
N THR A 180 -6.23 12.82 17.26
CA THR A 180 -5.52 12.84 18.56
C THR A 180 -5.43 11.46 19.23
N LYS A 181 -6.40 10.57 18.97
CA LYS A 181 -6.40 9.21 19.53
C LYS A 181 -5.36 8.29 18.87
N LEU A 182 -4.91 8.61 17.67
CA LEU A 182 -3.99 7.79 16.87
C LEU A 182 -2.62 8.43 16.70
N GLU A 183 -2.27 9.42 17.54
CA GLU A 183 -0.96 10.09 17.50
C GLU A 183 0.21 9.13 17.76
N GLY A 184 0.01 8.16 18.66
CA GLY A 184 1.01 7.12 18.92
C GLY A 184 1.33 6.30 17.66
N LEU A 185 0.30 5.89 16.93
CA LEU A 185 0.44 5.20 15.64
C LEU A 185 1.09 6.11 14.60
N TYR A 186 0.66 7.37 14.50
CA TYR A 186 1.26 8.35 13.57
C TYR A 186 2.76 8.50 13.80
N LYS A 187 3.20 8.63 15.06
CA LYS A 187 4.62 8.71 15.43
C LYS A 187 5.36 7.44 15.03
N SER A 188 4.82 6.26 15.37
CA SER A 188 5.43 4.96 15.04
C SER A 188 5.65 4.82 13.52
N ILE A 189 4.65 5.18 12.73
CA ILE A 189 4.71 5.10 11.26
C ILE A 189 5.67 6.14 10.67
N ALA A 190 5.75 7.34 11.25
CA ALA A 190 6.73 8.34 10.82
C ALA A 190 8.17 7.85 11.06
N LEU A 191 8.43 7.20 12.20
CA LEU A 191 9.74 6.60 12.49
C LEU A 191 10.06 5.47 11.51
N LYS A 192 9.13 4.54 11.28
CA LYS A 192 9.28 3.48 10.27
C LYS A 192 9.56 4.05 8.87
N ALA A 193 8.91 5.14 8.48
CA ALA A 193 9.16 5.80 7.20
C ALA A 193 10.56 6.42 7.11
N PHE A 194 11.11 6.93 8.22
CA PHE A 194 12.51 7.37 8.28
C PHE A 194 13.48 6.20 8.16
N ASP A 195 13.24 5.11 8.90
CA ASP A 195 14.06 3.90 8.85
C ASP A 195 14.08 3.33 7.41
N PHE A 196 12.92 3.25 6.76
CA PHE A 196 12.80 2.90 5.34
C PHE A 196 13.64 3.82 4.43
N CYS A 197 13.59 5.13 4.63
CA CYS A 197 14.36 6.06 3.81
C CYS A 197 15.87 5.87 3.99
N VAL A 198 16.32 5.52 5.21
CA VAL A 198 17.73 5.25 5.52
C VAL A 198 18.16 3.91 4.93
N GLU A 199 17.42 2.84 5.20
CA GLU A 199 17.70 1.47 4.74
C GLU A 199 17.85 1.39 3.22
N TYR A 200 16.96 2.04 2.47
CA TYR A 200 16.98 2.03 1.00
C TYR A 200 17.64 3.27 0.38
N THR A 201 18.34 4.08 1.18
CA THR A 201 19.10 5.28 0.73
C THR A 201 18.28 6.32 -0.07
N ARG A 202 17.01 6.50 0.28
CA ARG A 202 16.03 7.33 -0.46
C ARG A 202 16.09 8.81 -0.06
N LYS A 203 17.16 9.51 -0.45
CA LYS A 203 17.42 10.92 -0.09
C LYS A 203 16.31 11.91 -0.48
N ILE A 204 15.61 11.68 -1.59
CA ILE A 204 14.53 12.56 -2.06
C ILE A 204 13.29 12.39 -1.18
N GLU A 205 12.91 11.15 -0.89
CA GLU A 205 11.75 10.81 -0.08
C GLU A 205 11.95 11.24 1.37
N PHE A 206 13.16 11.10 1.92
CA PHE A 206 13.51 11.62 3.23
C PHE A 206 13.24 13.13 3.36
N ARG A 207 13.70 13.93 2.39
CA ARG A 207 13.44 15.38 2.37
C ARG A 207 11.94 15.69 2.28
N ARG A 208 11.22 14.95 1.44
CA ARG A 208 9.77 15.08 1.28
C ARG A 208 9.02 14.69 2.55
N LEU A 209 9.46 13.67 3.28
CA LEU A 209 8.90 13.27 4.57
C LEU A 209 9.01 14.42 5.57
N CYS A 210 10.19 15.03 5.70
CA CYS A 210 10.39 16.20 6.55
C CYS A 210 9.46 17.36 6.19
N GLU A 211 9.25 17.65 4.90
CA GLU A 211 8.30 18.67 4.44
C GLU A 211 6.85 18.32 4.82
N ILE A 212 6.44 17.07 4.64
CA ILE A 212 5.11 16.58 5.02
C ILE A 212 4.89 16.78 6.53
N LEU A 213 5.85 16.38 7.38
CA LEU A 213 5.73 16.52 8.83
C LEU A 213 5.65 18.00 9.26
N ARG A 214 6.47 18.88 8.67
CA ARG A 214 6.40 20.33 8.93
C ARG A 214 5.03 20.91 8.53
N ASN A 215 4.51 20.49 7.39
CA ASN A 215 3.19 20.93 6.92
C ASN A 215 2.07 20.44 7.85
N HIS A 216 2.15 19.20 8.35
CA HIS A 216 1.19 18.66 9.30
C HIS A 216 1.22 19.45 10.62
N LEU A 217 2.41 19.73 11.16
CA LEU A 217 2.56 20.54 12.35
C LEU A 217 2.02 21.96 12.18
N GLY A 218 2.35 22.61 11.06
CA GLY A 218 1.84 23.95 10.73
C GLY A 218 0.32 23.98 10.58
N SER A 219 -0.29 22.91 10.05
CA SER A 219 -1.75 22.77 9.98
C SER A 219 -2.37 22.64 11.37
N LEU A 220 -1.78 21.84 12.26
CA LEU A 220 -2.26 21.66 13.64
C LEU A 220 -2.24 22.99 14.43
N GLN A 221 -1.15 23.76 14.31
CA GLN A 221 -1.02 25.06 14.98
C GLN A 221 -2.09 26.06 14.52
N LYS A 222 -2.42 26.09 13.22
CA LYS A 222 -3.49 26.94 12.69
C LYS A 222 -4.87 26.56 13.21
N HIS A 223 -5.15 25.26 13.35
CA HIS A 223 -6.43 24.79 13.91
C HIS A 223 -6.56 25.12 15.39
N SER A 224 -5.47 25.07 16.16
CA SER A 224 -5.45 25.49 17.57
C SER A 224 -5.63 27.00 17.75
N ALA A 225 -5.23 27.82 16.76
CA ALA A 225 -5.33 29.28 16.81
C ALA A 225 -6.68 29.82 16.29
N ALA A 226 -7.53 28.98 15.70
CA ALA A 226 -8.88 29.36 15.30
C ALA A 226 -9.76 29.49 16.55
N PRO A 227 -10.41 30.64 16.80
CA PRO A 227 -11.33 30.77 17.92
C PRO A 227 -12.49 29.81 17.70
N THR A 228 -12.79 29.00 18.71
CA THR A 228 -14.02 28.19 18.76
C THR A 228 -15.19 29.15 18.88
N SER A 229 -15.69 29.68 17.77
CA SER A 229 -17.00 30.33 17.72
C SER A 229 -18.07 29.24 17.78
N GLN A 230 -18.27 28.67 18.96
CA GLN A 230 -19.53 28.03 19.29
C GLN A 230 -20.55 29.16 19.47
N SER A 231 -21.29 29.42 18.40
CA SER A 231 -22.56 30.13 18.47
C SER A 231 -23.53 29.27 19.28
N THR A 232 -24.13 29.90 20.28
CA THR A 232 -25.37 29.54 21.00
C THR A 232 -26.41 28.84 20.16
#